data_AF-A0A5C7Z1H2-F1
#
_entry.id   AF-A0A5C7Z1H2-F1
#
_cell.length_a   1.000
_cell.length_b   1.000
_cell.length_c   1.000
_cell.angle_alpha   90.00
_cell.angle_beta   90.00
_cell.angle_gamma   90.00
#
_symmetry.space_group_name_H-M   'P 1'
#
loop_
_entity.id
_entity.type
_entity.pdbx_description
1 polymer ?
#
loop_
_entity_poly.entity_id
_entity_poly.type
_entity_poly.pdbx_seq_one_letter_code
_entity_poly.pdbx_strand_id
1 'polypeptide(L)'
;SESKTTGREQVDVTGLIGQYAHGNEPSHHMAYLYNYVGKPEKTNEKIKYILENFYTNTPDGLIGNEDCGQMSAWYVLSSMGIYSVTPGQPKWDINEPYLDAKVSIDGNKPNYLHLPNARGILPQFGMETIDKVECQLIIPVPVIQAESKAFKDKLLVSMDNNNLDNGKFRKHMIFYKIEGEKEFSIYSKPFEISNSTKIYAFSREDLEGLNVSDTISATFFKKPNNYSINIKSVYNPQYHAGGPEGLLDGILGTENWRKGDWQGYQSQDFEAVVDLKEVKSVSEISARFLQDQRSWILMPTKVDYYISDDNVNFMFFGSVNNTLDPKLEENTILNFTSNEIKGKKARYVKVIAKNFGKLPEWHQGAGGDAFIFIDEITIK
;
A
#
# COMPACT_ATOMS: atom_id res chain seq x y z
N SER A 1 -1.29 2.15 22.94
CA SER A 1 -0.76 1.26 21.90
C SER A 1 0.25 2.06 21.09
N GLU A 2 1.40 1.48 20.74
CA GLU A 2 2.33 2.16 19.82
C GLU A 2 1.65 2.24 18.45
N SER A 3 1.16 3.43 18.09
CA SER A 3 0.53 3.71 16.81
C SER A 3 1.64 3.81 15.77
N LYS A 4 2.04 2.68 15.19
CA LYS A 4 2.91 2.63 14.02
C LYS A 4 2.04 2.34 12.79
N THR A 5 2.27 3.10 11.71
CA THR A 5 1.74 2.72 10.40
C THR A 5 2.28 1.34 10.03
N THR A 6 1.45 0.52 9.41
CA THR A 6 1.88 -0.75 8.82
C THR A 6 2.40 -0.44 7.42
N GLY A 7 3.72 -0.43 7.21
CA GLY A 7 4.33 -0.09 5.92
C GLY A 7 5.58 0.79 6.05
N ARG A 8 5.82 1.64 5.03
CA ARG A 8 6.96 2.56 4.95
C ARG A 8 6.99 3.54 6.13
N GLU A 9 8.15 3.68 6.80
CA GLU A 9 8.42 4.87 7.62
C GLU A 9 8.67 6.05 6.68
N GLN A 10 7.73 6.99 6.65
CA GLN A 10 7.81 8.20 5.86
C GLN A 10 7.85 9.38 6.84
N VAL A 11 8.86 10.23 6.71
CA VAL A 11 9.10 11.35 7.65
C VAL A 11 7.91 12.31 7.70
N ASP A 12 7.15 12.40 6.60
CA ASP A 12 5.95 13.25 6.46
C ASP A 12 4.64 12.56 6.90
N VAL A 13 4.70 11.36 7.49
CA VAL A 13 3.50 10.63 7.97
C VAL A 13 3.55 10.55 9.49
N THR A 14 3.07 11.62 10.11
CA THR A 14 3.14 11.87 11.56
C THR A 14 1.75 12.19 12.15
N GLY A 15 1.66 12.30 13.47
CA GLY A 15 0.38 12.55 14.16
C GLY A 15 -0.63 11.43 13.98
N LEU A 16 -0.22 10.21 14.35
CA LEU A 16 -0.96 9.00 14.03
C LEU A 16 -2.09 8.72 15.02
N ILE A 17 -3.27 8.40 14.48
CA ILE A 17 -4.40 7.79 15.21
C ILE A 17 -4.78 6.51 14.48
N GLY A 18 -4.08 5.41 14.77
CA GLY A 18 -4.15 4.22 13.92
C GLY A 18 -3.53 4.51 12.55
N GLN A 19 -4.33 4.43 11.48
CA GLN A 19 -3.90 4.73 10.09
C GLN A 19 -4.16 6.18 9.67
N TYR A 20 -4.85 6.97 10.49
CA TYR A 20 -5.00 8.40 10.28
C TYR A 20 -3.67 9.10 10.53
N ALA A 21 -3.22 9.98 9.64
CA ALA A 21 -1.97 10.72 9.77
C ALA A 21 -2.21 12.22 9.63
N HIS A 22 -2.25 12.93 10.76
CA HIS A 22 -2.59 14.34 10.77
C HIS A 22 -1.53 15.25 10.17
N GLY A 23 -0.26 14.82 10.12
CA GLY A 23 0.82 15.61 9.50
C GLY A 23 0.81 15.58 7.97
N ASN A 24 -0.25 15.07 7.35
CA ASN A 24 -0.38 14.90 5.92
C ASN A 24 -1.81 15.25 5.48
N GLU A 25 -1.94 16.16 4.52
CA GLU A 25 -3.20 16.79 4.09
C GLU A 25 -4.31 15.83 3.67
N PRO A 26 -4.05 14.67 3.02
CA PRO A 26 -5.10 13.73 2.66
C PRO A 26 -5.96 13.30 3.85
N SER A 27 -5.43 13.34 5.08
CA SER A 27 -6.18 12.98 6.29
C SER A 27 -7.06 14.10 6.84
N HIS A 28 -6.82 15.37 6.50
CA HIS A 28 -7.38 16.53 7.23
C HIS A 28 -8.92 16.56 7.27
N HIS A 29 -9.57 16.01 6.26
CA HIS A 29 -11.04 15.96 6.16
C HIS A 29 -11.66 14.71 6.82
N MET A 30 -10.88 13.67 7.13
CA MET A 30 -11.41 12.35 7.49
C MET A 30 -12.21 12.35 8.80
N ALA A 31 -11.81 13.15 9.79
CA ALA A 31 -12.52 13.25 11.07
C ALA A 31 -13.96 13.77 10.90
N TYR A 32 -14.18 14.65 9.91
CA TYR A 32 -15.48 15.23 9.60
C TYR A 32 -16.42 14.24 8.90
N LEU A 33 -15.90 13.15 8.31
CA LEU A 33 -16.74 12.14 7.65
C LEU A 33 -17.73 11.45 8.59
N TYR A 34 -17.50 11.50 9.91
CA TYR A 34 -18.47 11.02 10.89
C TYR A 34 -19.80 11.82 10.87
N ASN A 35 -19.77 13.11 10.52
CA ASN A 35 -20.99 13.90 10.32
C ASN A 35 -21.85 13.31 9.19
N TYR A 36 -21.20 12.83 8.12
CA TYR A 36 -21.85 12.27 6.93
C TYR A 36 -22.44 10.88 7.14
N VAL A 37 -22.12 10.20 8.24
CA VAL A 37 -22.70 8.91 8.64
C VAL A 37 -23.56 9.02 9.90
N GLY A 38 -23.96 10.23 10.28
CA GLY A 38 -24.85 10.48 11.41
C GLY A 38 -24.25 10.16 12.77
N LYS A 39 -22.91 10.20 12.91
CA LYS A 39 -22.17 9.98 14.16
C LYS A 39 -21.35 11.20 14.60
N PRO A 40 -21.92 12.43 14.66
CA PRO A 40 -21.18 13.67 14.91
C PRO A 40 -20.44 13.70 16.26
N GLU A 41 -20.87 12.91 17.25
CA GLU A 41 -20.16 12.75 18.51
C GLU A 41 -18.73 12.24 18.31
N LYS A 42 -18.49 11.42 17.28
CA LYS A 42 -17.15 10.95 16.91
C LYS A 42 -16.32 12.01 16.20
N THR A 43 -16.96 12.87 15.40
CA THR A 43 -16.31 14.06 14.81
C THR A 43 -15.74 14.93 15.93
N ASN A 44 -16.58 15.28 16.91
CA ASN A 44 -16.20 16.12 18.05
C ASN A 44 -15.07 15.48 18.87
N GLU A 45 -15.20 14.19 19.21
CA GLU A 45 -14.16 13.46 19.95
C GLU A 45 -12.80 13.51 19.24
N LYS A 46 -12.77 13.21 17.92
CA LYS A 46 -11.52 13.13 17.16
C LYS A 46 -10.90 14.50 16.91
N ILE A 47 -11.69 15.52 16.57
CA ILE A 47 -11.17 16.87 16.38
C ILE A 47 -10.60 17.42 17.69
N LYS A 48 -11.31 17.25 18.81
CA LYS A 48 -10.80 17.65 20.12
C LYS A 48 -9.47 16.98 20.44
N TYR A 49 -9.38 15.66 20.23
CA TYR A 49 -8.13 14.93 20.44
C TYR A 49 -6.98 15.48 19.58
N ILE A 50 -7.23 15.75 18.29
CA ILE A 50 -6.23 16.30 17.37
C ILE A 50 -5.75 17.68 17.84
N LEU A 51 -6.69 18.59 18.16
CA LEU A 51 -6.37 19.95 18.63
C LEU A 51 -5.55 19.93 19.93
N GLU A 52 -5.82 19.00 20.84
CA GLU A 52 -5.15 18.89 22.14
C GLU A 52 -3.76 18.22 22.07
N ASN A 53 -3.54 17.30 21.12
CA ASN A 53 -2.36 16.43 21.12
C ASN A 53 -1.38 16.70 19.98
N PHE A 54 -1.83 17.29 18.86
CA PHE A 54 -0.99 17.48 17.67
C PHE A 54 -0.60 18.94 17.42
N TYR A 55 -1.06 19.86 18.28
CA TYR A 55 -0.70 21.27 18.25
C TYR A 55 -0.30 21.73 19.65
N THR A 56 0.93 22.23 19.80
CA THR A 56 1.39 22.83 21.05
C THR A 56 2.05 24.19 20.79
N ASN A 57 2.30 24.95 21.86
CA ASN A 57 2.96 26.25 21.80
C ASN A 57 4.50 26.15 21.96
N THR A 58 5.10 25.01 21.63
CA THR A 58 6.55 24.79 21.68
C THR A 58 7.17 24.83 20.27
N PRO A 59 8.50 25.01 20.12
CA PRO A 59 9.15 25.03 18.81
C PRO A 59 8.93 23.78 17.94
N ASP A 60 8.66 22.65 18.56
CA ASP A 60 8.30 21.35 17.96
C ASP A 60 6.79 21.07 18.00
N GLY A 61 5.97 22.11 18.19
CA GLY A 61 4.54 21.97 18.42
C GLY A 61 3.69 21.67 17.19
N LEU A 62 4.31 21.46 16.04
CA LEU A 62 3.66 20.95 14.83
C LEU A 62 4.19 19.56 14.53
N ILE A 63 3.27 18.63 14.33
CA ILE A 63 3.58 17.23 14.07
C ILE A 63 4.14 16.96 12.67
N GLY A 64 3.97 17.87 11.70
CA GLY A 64 4.36 17.70 10.29
C GLY A 64 4.83 19.01 9.68
N ASN A 65 5.03 19.03 8.36
CA ASN A 65 5.31 20.26 7.65
C ASN A 65 4.11 21.21 7.78
N GLU A 66 4.38 22.51 7.81
CA GLU A 66 3.33 23.51 8.04
C GLU A 66 2.50 23.77 6.75
N ASP A 67 3.07 23.39 5.61
CA ASP A 67 2.50 23.47 4.27
C ASP A 67 1.92 24.85 3.94
N CYS A 68 2.75 25.86 4.19
CA CYS A 68 2.53 27.26 3.82
C CYS A 68 1.21 27.86 4.36
N GLY A 69 0.79 27.46 5.55
CA GLY A 69 -0.41 27.92 6.23
C GLY A 69 -1.48 26.85 6.42
N GLN A 70 -1.33 25.69 5.78
CA GLN A 70 -2.38 24.66 5.72
C GLN A 70 -2.67 24.05 7.09
N MET A 71 -1.65 23.65 7.85
CA MET A 71 -1.82 23.11 9.20
C MET A 71 -2.41 24.16 10.15
N SER A 72 -1.89 25.39 10.09
CA SER A 72 -2.37 26.51 10.91
C SER A 72 -3.84 26.86 10.61
N ALA A 73 -4.21 26.88 9.33
CA ALA A 73 -5.59 27.13 8.91
C ALA A 73 -6.54 26.03 9.40
N TRP A 74 -6.12 24.76 9.32
CA TRP A 74 -6.88 23.64 9.88
C TRP A 74 -7.14 23.82 11.37
N TYR A 75 -6.10 24.15 12.15
CA TYR A 75 -6.22 24.38 13.59
C TYR A 75 -7.20 25.52 13.91
N VAL A 76 -7.06 26.68 13.25
CA VAL A 76 -7.90 27.86 13.51
C VAL A 76 -9.36 27.57 13.18
N LEU A 77 -9.65 27.05 11.98
CA LEU A 77 -11.02 26.77 11.54
C LEU A 77 -11.69 25.70 12.43
N SER A 78 -10.99 24.60 12.71
CA SER A 78 -11.51 23.53 13.56
C SER A 78 -11.72 23.99 15.01
N SER A 79 -10.86 24.89 15.51
CA SER A 79 -11.02 25.50 16.84
C SER A 79 -12.26 26.39 16.93
N MET A 80 -12.60 27.06 15.83
CA MET A 80 -13.85 27.84 15.70
C MET A 80 -15.10 26.96 15.53
N GLY A 81 -14.92 25.65 15.28
CA GLY A 81 -16.01 24.70 15.09
C GLY A 81 -16.49 24.55 13.64
N ILE A 82 -15.68 24.94 12.64
CA ILE A 82 -16.06 24.91 11.22
C ILE A 82 -14.94 24.32 10.34
N TYR A 83 -15.30 23.64 9.24
CA TYR A 83 -14.34 23.13 8.26
C TYR A 83 -14.95 22.92 6.88
N SER A 84 -14.16 23.05 5.81
CA SER A 84 -14.60 22.78 4.43
C SER A 84 -14.03 21.44 3.95
N VAL A 85 -14.84 20.38 3.99
CA VAL A 85 -14.46 19.06 3.48
C VAL A 85 -14.28 19.06 1.96
N THR A 86 -15.13 19.80 1.25
CA THR A 86 -15.10 19.91 -0.23
C THR A 86 -15.04 21.37 -0.65
N PRO A 87 -13.85 22.00 -0.65
CA PRO A 87 -13.67 23.36 -1.14
C PRO A 87 -14.23 23.52 -2.57
N GLY A 88 -14.95 24.61 -2.82
CA GLY A 88 -15.69 24.87 -4.06
C GLY A 88 -17.20 24.61 -3.96
N GLN A 89 -17.65 23.96 -2.89
CA GLN A 89 -19.07 23.95 -2.50
C GLN A 89 -19.35 25.02 -1.42
N PRO A 90 -20.57 25.59 -1.34
CA PRO A 90 -20.92 26.56 -0.31
C PRO A 90 -21.12 25.93 1.08
N LYS A 91 -20.94 24.61 1.19
CA LYS A 91 -21.24 23.82 2.39
C LYS A 91 -20.04 23.69 3.30
N TRP A 92 -20.29 23.79 4.60
CA TRP A 92 -19.29 23.65 5.64
C TRP A 92 -19.75 22.65 6.70
N ASP A 93 -18.80 21.86 7.16
CA ASP A 93 -18.94 20.96 8.30
C ASP A 93 -18.77 21.70 9.61
N ILE A 94 -19.31 21.10 10.66
CA ILE A 94 -19.30 21.64 12.00
C ILE A 94 -18.74 20.64 13.01
N ASN A 95 -18.13 21.18 14.05
CA ASN A 95 -17.78 20.48 15.29
C ASN A 95 -18.08 21.38 16.49
N GLU A 96 -17.99 20.82 17.69
CA GLU A 96 -18.01 21.60 18.92
C GLU A 96 -16.83 22.59 18.93
N PRO A 97 -17.08 23.91 19.07
CA PRO A 97 -16.02 24.90 19.16
C PRO A 97 -15.08 24.61 20.32
N TYR A 98 -13.77 24.67 20.06
CA TYR A 98 -12.73 24.45 21.06
C TYR A 98 -12.42 25.73 21.85
N LEU A 99 -12.55 26.89 21.20
CA LEU A 99 -12.27 28.22 21.77
C LEU A 99 -13.34 29.22 21.36
N ASP A 100 -13.59 30.20 22.23
CA ASP A 100 -14.33 31.40 21.84
C ASP A 100 -13.51 32.22 20.83
N ALA A 101 -14.14 32.64 19.73
CA ALA A 101 -13.48 33.39 18.67
C ALA A 101 -14.24 34.68 18.31
N LYS A 102 -13.52 35.70 17.85
CA LYS A 102 -14.10 36.85 17.15
C LYS A 102 -13.34 37.06 15.87
N VAL A 103 -14.05 37.08 14.75
CA VAL A 103 -13.43 37.11 13.42
C VAL A 103 -13.87 38.34 12.66
N SER A 104 -12.91 38.97 11.98
CA SER A 104 -13.11 40.06 11.05
C SER A 104 -12.72 39.55 9.66
N ILE A 105 -13.62 39.68 8.69
CA ILE A 105 -13.37 39.29 7.29
C ILE A 105 -13.22 40.57 6.46
N ASP A 106 -12.20 40.61 5.61
CA ASP A 106 -11.92 41.72 4.68
C ASP A 106 -11.85 43.11 5.32
N GLY A 107 -11.36 43.18 6.58
CA GLY A 107 -11.22 44.43 7.33
C GLY A 107 -12.54 45.03 7.83
N ASN A 108 -13.65 44.30 7.75
CA ASN A 108 -14.93 44.72 8.33
C ASN A 108 -14.90 44.61 9.87
N LYS A 109 -15.75 45.39 10.57
CA LYS A 109 -15.81 45.35 12.04
C LYS A 109 -16.02 43.90 12.53
N PRO A 110 -15.26 43.44 13.54
CA PRO A 110 -15.38 42.08 14.05
C PRO A 110 -16.79 41.87 14.60
N ASN A 111 -17.51 40.89 14.08
CA ASN A 111 -18.76 40.44 14.67
C ASN A 111 -18.42 39.49 15.83
N TYR A 112 -19.04 39.72 16.99
CA TYR A 112 -18.90 38.84 18.14
C TYR A 112 -19.53 37.50 17.81
N LEU A 113 -18.72 36.44 17.69
CA LEU A 113 -19.21 35.07 17.64
C LEU A 113 -19.23 34.56 19.09
N HIS A 114 -20.35 34.72 19.79
CA HIS A 114 -20.54 33.97 21.03
C HIS A 114 -20.90 32.53 20.62
N LEU A 115 -20.10 31.54 21.03
CA LEU A 115 -20.10 30.20 20.45
C LEU A 115 -20.74 29.12 21.34
N PRO A 116 -22.07 29.10 21.59
CA PRO A 116 -22.72 27.85 22.00
C PRO A 116 -23.14 26.99 20.79
N ASN A 117 -23.08 27.48 19.54
CA ASN A 117 -23.54 26.71 18.37
C ASN A 117 -22.94 27.19 17.02
N ALA A 118 -21.99 26.44 16.45
CA ALA A 118 -21.37 26.72 15.15
C ALA A 118 -22.38 26.81 13.98
N ARG A 119 -23.55 26.16 14.08
CA ARG A 119 -24.60 26.23 13.04
C ARG A 119 -25.16 27.64 12.82
N GLY A 120 -25.18 28.48 13.85
CA GLY A 120 -25.70 29.85 13.75
C GLY A 120 -24.77 30.83 13.02
N ILE A 121 -23.55 30.39 12.70
CA ILE A 121 -22.48 31.23 12.17
C ILE A 121 -22.34 31.11 10.67
N LEU A 122 -22.48 29.89 10.14
CA LEU A 122 -22.31 29.62 8.72
C LEU A 122 -23.18 30.53 7.81
N PRO A 123 -24.47 30.77 8.11
CA PRO A 123 -25.28 31.69 7.31
C PRO A 123 -24.75 33.14 7.28
N GLN A 124 -24.03 33.59 8.31
CA GLN A 124 -23.44 34.94 8.37
C GLN A 124 -22.28 35.09 7.37
N PHE A 125 -21.73 33.98 6.89
CA PHE A 125 -20.70 33.93 5.86
C PHE A 125 -21.24 33.50 4.48
N GLY A 126 -22.57 33.46 4.31
CA GLY A 126 -23.19 32.92 3.09
C GLY A 126 -22.96 31.42 2.92
N MET A 127 -22.65 30.72 4.00
CA MET A 127 -22.33 29.29 4.02
C MET A 127 -23.53 28.48 4.49
N GLU A 128 -23.71 27.31 3.89
CA GLU A 128 -24.78 26.38 4.24
C GLU A 128 -24.26 25.29 5.20
N THR A 129 -25.08 24.91 6.18
CA THR A 129 -24.83 23.71 6.98
C THR A 129 -25.21 22.47 6.21
N ILE A 130 -24.47 21.38 6.40
CA ILE A 130 -24.91 20.06 5.96
C ILE A 130 -26.07 19.61 6.86
N ASP A 131 -27.28 19.64 6.32
CA ASP A 131 -28.42 18.94 6.92
C ASP A 131 -28.17 17.44 6.92
N LYS A 132 -28.72 16.75 7.92
CA LYS A 132 -28.55 15.32 8.17
C LYS A 132 -28.68 14.54 6.86
N VAL A 133 -27.56 14.03 6.35
CA VAL A 133 -27.54 13.25 5.12
C VAL A 133 -28.29 11.94 5.39
N GLU A 134 -29.32 11.65 4.58
CA GLU A 134 -29.89 10.30 4.54
C GLU A 134 -28.81 9.36 4.00
N CYS A 135 -28.15 8.63 4.89
CA CYS A 135 -27.19 7.61 4.50
C CYS A 135 -27.95 6.39 4.01
N GLN A 136 -27.70 5.98 2.77
CA GLN A 136 -28.01 4.62 2.38
C GLN A 136 -27.13 3.68 3.20
N LEU A 137 -27.76 2.77 3.95
CA LEU A 137 -27.06 1.71 4.64
C LEU A 137 -26.41 0.79 3.60
N ILE A 138 -25.09 0.83 3.52
CA ILE A 138 -24.33 -0.13 2.71
C ILE A 138 -24.06 -1.38 3.53
N ILE A 139 -24.10 -2.54 2.85
CA ILE A 139 -23.57 -3.77 3.43
C ILE A 139 -22.06 -3.74 3.24
N PRO A 140 -21.26 -3.81 4.32
CA PRO A 140 -19.81 -3.85 4.21
C PRO A 140 -19.36 -5.13 3.51
N VAL A 141 -18.40 -4.98 2.61
CA VAL A 141 -17.73 -6.11 1.96
C VAL A 141 -17.04 -6.99 3.00
N PRO A 142 -16.97 -8.31 2.79
CA PRO A 142 -16.19 -9.17 3.68
C PRO A 142 -14.69 -8.88 3.51
N VAL A 143 -13.87 -9.38 4.41
CA VAL A 143 -12.40 -9.38 4.31
C VAL A 143 -11.97 -10.81 4.05
N ILE A 144 -11.29 -11.07 2.93
CA ILE A 144 -10.64 -12.35 2.65
C ILE A 144 -9.26 -12.34 3.31
N GLN A 145 -8.99 -13.31 4.17
CA GLN A 145 -7.80 -13.38 5.01
C GLN A 145 -7.03 -14.68 4.73
N ALA A 146 -5.70 -14.57 4.72
CA ALA A 146 -4.77 -15.69 4.70
C ALA A 146 -3.43 -15.24 5.30
N GLU A 147 -2.55 -16.18 5.65
CA GLU A 147 -1.20 -15.85 6.16
C GLU A 147 -0.31 -15.16 5.11
N SER A 148 -0.60 -15.36 3.82
CA SER A 148 0.26 -14.96 2.70
C SER A 148 -0.52 -14.94 1.38
N LYS A 149 -0.05 -14.16 0.40
CA LYS A 149 -0.53 -14.17 -1.00
C LYS A 149 0.03 -15.38 -1.78
N ALA A 150 1.15 -15.95 -1.35
CA ALA A 150 1.81 -17.10 -1.99
C ALA A 150 2.08 -18.27 -1.01
N PHE A 151 1.94 -19.51 -1.46
CA PHE A 151 2.00 -20.71 -0.61
C PHE A 151 2.65 -21.91 -1.30
N LYS A 152 3.19 -22.87 -0.53
CA LYS A 152 3.87 -24.06 -1.07
C LYS A 152 2.90 -25.20 -1.39
N ASP A 153 2.25 -25.74 -0.36
CA ASP A 153 1.39 -26.92 -0.49
C ASP A 153 -0.08 -26.56 -0.39
N LYS A 154 -0.45 -25.96 0.74
CA LYS A 154 -1.81 -25.52 1.03
C LYS A 154 -1.79 -24.17 1.73
N LEU A 155 -2.87 -23.42 1.56
CA LEU A 155 -3.12 -22.17 2.26
C LEU A 155 -4.50 -22.20 2.90
N LEU A 156 -4.55 -21.90 4.20
CA LEU A 156 -5.81 -21.71 4.90
C LEU A 156 -6.34 -20.31 4.58
N VAL A 157 -7.55 -20.26 4.03
CA VAL A 157 -8.28 -19.01 3.76
C VAL A 157 -9.45 -18.91 4.72
N SER A 158 -9.56 -17.75 5.37
CA SER A 158 -10.72 -17.37 6.17
C SER A 158 -11.37 -16.12 5.61
N MET A 159 -12.62 -15.90 5.97
CA MET A 159 -13.33 -14.66 5.68
C MET A 159 -13.99 -14.15 6.94
N ASP A 160 -14.00 -12.84 7.08
CA ASP A 160 -14.65 -12.17 8.20
C ASP A 160 -15.43 -10.96 7.70
N ASN A 161 -16.50 -10.61 8.38
CA ASN A 161 -17.27 -9.41 8.15
C ASN A 161 -17.18 -8.57 9.42
N ASN A 162 -16.07 -7.85 9.55
CA ASN A 162 -15.73 -7.12 10.78
C ASN A 162 -16.74 -6.00 11.06
N ASN A 163 -17.89 -6.35 11.64
CA ASN A 163 -19.10 -5.54 11.68
C ASN A 163 -19.50 -5.22 13.12
N LEU A 164 -18.56 -4.60 13.85
CA LEU A 164 -18.88 -3.94 15.11
C LEU A 164 -19.57 -2.60 14.81
N ASP A 165 -20.90 -2.61 14.71
CA ASP A 165 -21.70 -1.38 14.76
C ASP A 165 -22.21 -1.20 16.21
N ASN A 166 -21.59 -0.27 16.94
CA ASN A 166 -21.96 0.07 18.33
C ASN A 166 -22.02 -1.15 19.28
N GLY A 167 -21.10 -2.10 19.13
CA GLY A 167 -21.02 -3.30 19.96
C GLY A 167 -22.09 -4.37 19.66
N LYS A 168 -22.89 -4.21 18.60
CA LYS A 168 -23.83 -5.23 18.12
C LYS A 168 -23.32 -5.83 16.81
N PHE A 169 -23.13 -7.16 16.80
CA PHE A 169 -22.83 -7.90 15.58
C PHE A 169 -24.04 -7.89 14.65
N ARG A 170 -23.94 -7.22 13.49
CA ARG A 170 -24.83 -7.52 12.37
C ARG A 170 -24.26 -8.71 11.61
N LYS A 171 -24.89 -9.87 11.76
CA LYS A 171 -24.45 -11.11 11.13
C LYS A 171 -24.87 -11.11 9.66
N HIS A 172 -24.15 -10.37 8.81
CA HIS A 172 -24.26 -10.55 7.37
C HIS A 172 -23.73 -11.95 7.00
N MET A 173 -24.37 -12.60 6.04
CA MET A 173 -23.90 -13.85 5.47
C MET A 173 -22.82 -13.56 4.43
N ILE A 174 -21.70 -14.29 4.47
CA ILE A 174 -20.65 -14.18 3.47
C ILE A 174 -20.89 -15.25 2.41
N PHE A 175 -20.91 -14.81 1.16
CA PHE A 175 -20.98 -15.68 -0.01
C PHE A 175 -19.65 -15.60 -0.74
N TYR A 176 -19.12 -16.75 -1.16
CA TYR A 176 -17.87 -16.80 -1.90
C TYR A 176 -17.91 -17.80 -3.04
N LYS A 177 -17.00 -17.63 -3.99
CA LYS A 177 -16.68 -18.65 -4.99
C LYS A 177 -15.21 -18.62 -5.33
N ILE A 178 -14.70 -19.77 -5.74
CA ILE A 178 -13.37 -19.92 -6.30
C ILE A 178 -13.45 -19.76 -7.82
N GLU A 179 -12.46 -19.14 -8.43
CA GLU A 179 -12.40 -18.96 -9.88
C GLU A 179 -12.56 -20.29 -10.62
N GLY A 180 -13.49 -20.32 -11.59
CA GLY A 180 -13.93 -21.53 -12.30
C GLY A 180 -15.24 -22.11 -11.77
N GLU A 181 -15.66 -21.77 -10.55
CA GLU A 181 -16.98 -22.15 -10.02
C GLU A 181 -18.09 -21.27 -10.60
N LYS A 182 -19.24 -21.88 -10.89
CA LYS A 182 -20.39 -21.19 -11.48
C LYS A 182 -21.19 -20.38 -10.45
N GLU A 183 -21.34 -20.92 -9.24
CA GLU A 183 -22.24 -20.40 -8.21
C GLU A 183 -21.47 -20.00 -6.96
N PHE A 184 -22.02 -19.05 -6.19
CA PHE A 184 -21.49 -18.69 -4.89
C PHE A 184 -22.03 -19.62 -3.81
N SER A 185 -21.16 -20.05 -2.91
CA SER A 185 -21.48 -20.85 -1.72
C SER A 185 -21.48 -19.99 -0.46
N ILE A 186 -22.28 -20.37 0.54
CA ILE A 186 -22.29 -19.71 1.85
C ILE A 186 -21.01 -20.10 2.59
N TYR A 187 -20.22 -19.10 3.00
CA TYR A 187 -19.06 -19.31 3.86
C TYR A 187 -19.52 -19.62 5.29
N SER A 188 -19.08 -20.77 5.81
CA SER A 188 -19.43 -21.24 7.17
C SER A 188 -18.22 -21.47 8.07
N LYS A 189 -17.05 -21.76 7.49
CA LYS A 189 -15.78 -21.98 8.18
C LYS A 189 -14.59 -21.79 7.21
N PRO A 190 -13.38 -21.55 7.74
CA PRO A 190 -12.16 -21.52 6.93
C PRO A 190 -11.99 -22.78 6.08
N PHE A 191 -11.34 -22.65 4.93
CA PHE A 191 -11.08 -23.75 3.99
C PHE A 191 -9.67 -23.66 3.41
N GLU A 192 -9.16 -24.79 2.89
CA GLU A 192 -7.84 -24.87 2.30
C GLU A 192 -7.91 -24.75 0.77
N ILE A 193 -6.96 -24.03 0.19
CA ILE A 193 -6.65 -24.07 -1.24
C ILE A 193 -5.29 -24.74 -1.47
N SER A 194 -5.12 -25.42 -2.61
CA SER A 194 -3.89 -26.16 -2.96
C SER A 194 -3.30 -25.80 -4.33
N ASN A 195 -3.95 -24.90 -5.06
CA ASN A 195 -3.54 -24.40 -6.38
C ASN A 195 -3.73 -22.88 -6.45
N SER A 196 -2.97 -22.22 -7.31
CA SER A 196 -3.16 -20.80 -7.61
C SER A 196 -4.61 -20.55 -8.02
N THR A 197 -5.25 -19.56 -7.40
CA THR A 197 -6.67 -19.28 -7.65
C THR A 197 -7.03 -17.86 -7.26
N LYS A 198 -8.16 -17.39 -7.79
CA LYS A 198 -8.78 -16.14 -7.37
C LYS A 198 -10.10 -16.45 -6.66
N ILE A 199 -10.29 -15.85 -5.50
CA ILE A 199 -11.48 -16.01 -4.68
C ILE A 199 -12.29 -14.73 -4.78
N TYR A 200 -13.59 -14.87 -5.02
CA TYR A 200 -14.56 -13.76 -5.06
C TYR A 200 -15.46 -13.87 -3.83
N ALA A 201 -15.79 -12.76 -3.19
CA ALA A 201 -16.67 -12.76 -2.02
C ALA A 201 -17.51 -11.49 -1.91
N PHE A 202 -18.72 -11.62 -1.35
CA PHE A 202 -19.61 -10.51 -0.99
C PHE A 202 -20.41 -10.84 0.28
N SER A 203 -21.01 -9.82 0.88
CA SER A 203 -21.86 -9.92 2.06
C SER A 203 -23.34 -9.69 1.70
N ARG A 204 -24.25 -10.34 2.41
CA ARG A 204 -25.71 -10.18 2.28
C ARG A 204 -26.39 -10.18 3.66
N GLU A 205 -27.51 -9.48 3.81
CA GLU A 205 -28.25 -9.44 5.09
C GLU A 205 -28.89 -10.79 5.44
N ASP A 206 -29.56 -11.44 4.49
CA ASP A 206 -30.18 -12.76 4.65
C ASP A 206 -30.23 -13.54 3.31
N LEU A 207 -30.90 -14.70 3.27
CA LEU A 207 -31.01 -15.55 2.06
C LEU A 207 -31.96 -15.01 0.99
N GLU A 208 -32.84 -14.06 1.31
CA GLU A 208 -33.91 -13.56 0.43
C GLU A 208 -33.75 -12.07 0.07
N GLY A 209 -32.91 -11.33 0.78
CA GLY A 209 -32.75 -9.89 0.69
C GLY A 209 -32.07 -9.45 -0.61
N LEU A 210 -32.55 -8.37 -1.22
CA LEU A 210 -31.96 -7.84 -2.46
C LEU A 210 -30.70 -7.00 -2.20
N ASN A 211 -30.45 -6.62 -0.94
CA ASN A 211 -29.29 -5.83 -0.55
C ASN A 211 -28.06 -6.74 -0.46
N VAL A 212 -27.03 -6.42 -1.24
CA VAL A 212 -25.72 -7.08 -1.23
C VAL A 212 -24.61 -6.03 -1.18
N SER A 213 -23.46 -6.38 -0.61
CA SER A 213 -22.25 -5.59 -0.79
C SER A 213 -21.73 -5.70 -2.22
N ASP A 214 -20.77 -4.85 -2.58
CA ASP A 214 -19.92 -5.11 -3.74
C ASP A 214 -19.20 -6.45 -3.60
N THR A 215 -18.86 -7.05 -4.75
CA THR A 215 -18.03 -8.26 -4.79
C THR A 215 -16.56 -7.87 -4.77
N ILE A 216 -15.83 -8.34 -3.76
CA ILE A 216 -14.38 -8.22 -3.69
C ILE A 216 -13.70 -9.48 -4.21
N SER A 217 -12.39 -9.41 -4.45
CA SER A 217 -11.61 -10.59 -4.79
C SER A 217 -10.18 -10.56 -4.23
N ALA A 218 -9.61 -11.74 -4.04
CA ALA A 218 -8.22 -11.94 -3.67
C ALA A 218 -7.61 -13.06 -4.53
N THR A 219 -6.38 -12.86 -5.03
CA THR A 219 -5.66 -13.86 -5.82
C THR A 219 -4.52 -14.44 -5.01
N PHE A 220 -4.43 -15.77 -4.98
CA PHE A 220 -3.42 -16.54 -4.28
C PHE A 220 -2.59 -17.36 -5.26
N PHE A 221 -1.30 -17.50 -4.99
CA PHE A 221 -0.33 -18.09 -5.89
C PHE A 221 0.33 -19.30 -5.23
N LYS A 222 0.26 -20.46 -5.89
CA LYS A 222 1.07 -21.61 -5.51
C LYS A 222 2.48 -21.39 -6.03
N LYS A 223 3.47 -21.47 -5.14
CA LYS A 223 4.87 -21.37 -5.51
C LYS A 223 5.24 -22.48 -6.51
N PRO A 224 6.02 -22.17 -7.55
CA PRO A 224 6.40 -23.13 -8.57
C PRO A 224 7.31 -24.25 -8.02
N ASN A 225 7.97 -24.01 -6.89
CA ASN A 225 8.93 -24.91 -6.27
C ASN A 225 9.03 -24.67 -4.76
N ASN A 226 9.82 -25.50 -4.07
CA ASN A 226 10.10 -25.39 -2.64
C ASN A 226 11.47 -24.76 -2.33
N TYR A 227 12.02 -24.03 -3.30
CA TYR A 227 13.34 -23.43 -3.19
C TYR A 227 13.37 -22.40 -2.06
N SER A 228 14.59 -22.01 -1.67
CA SER A 228 14.80 -20.91 -0.74
C SER A 228 15.91 -20.02 -1.26
N ILE A 229 15.90 -18.76 -0.87
CA ILE A 229 16.87 -17.78 -1.32
C ILE A 229 17.58 -17.11 -0.15
N ASN A 230 18.89 -16.94 -0.30
CA ASN A 230 19.72 -16.12 0.56
C ASN A 230 20.18 -14.90 -0.23
N ILE A 231 19.54 -13.77 0.02
CA ILE A 231 19.88 -12.50 -0.61
C ILE A 231 21.04 -11.87 0.18
N LYS A 232 22.13 -11.55 -0.52
CA LYS A 232 23.29 -10.88 0.08
C LYS A 232 23.15 -9.36 0.07
N SER A 233 22.50 -8.83 -0.95
CA SER A 233 22.19 -7.41 -1.07
C SER A 233 21.07 -6.99 -0.12
N VAL A 234 21.08 -5.71 0.26
CA VAL A 234 20.06 -5.14 1.15
C VAL A 234 19.03 -4.42 0.30
N TYR A 235 17.82 -4.98 0.19
CA TYR A 235 16.73 -4.30 -0.51
C TYR A 235 16.24 -3.07 0.27
N ASN A 236 15.72 -2.09 -0.46
CA ASN A 236 15.08 -0.93 0.13
C ASN A 236 13.79 -1.38 0.86
N PRO A 237 13.59 -1.03 2.15
CA PRO A 237 12.40 -1.43 2.90
C PRO A 237 11.07 -1.03 2.26
N GLN A 238 11.06 0.02 1.45
CA GLN A 238 9.89 0.46 0.69
C GLN A 238 9.53 -0.51 -0.45
N TYR A 239 10.50 -1.21 -1.01
CA TYR A 239 10.39 -2.07 -2.18
C TYR A 239 10.85 -3.49 -1.81
N HIS A 240 10.11 -4.15 -0.93
CA HIS A 240 10.52 -5.44 -0.36
C HIS A 240 9.90 -6.67 -1.06
N ALA A 241 8.87 -6.50 -1.90
CA ALA A 241 8.18 -7.60 -2.61
C ALA A 241 7.71 -8.76 -1.73
N GLY A 242 7.24 -8.50 -0.51
CA GLY A 242 6.88 -9.58 0.42
C GLY A 242 8.09 -10.29 1.09
N GLY A 243 9.31 -9.75 0.93
CA GLY A 243 10.54 -10.25 1.54
C GLY A 243 11.37 -11.12 0.60
N PRO A 244 12.36 -11.87 1.11
CA PRO A 244 13.28 -12.64 0.26
C PRO A 244 12.57 -13.63 -0.66
N GLU A 245 11.55 -14.31 -0.14
CA GLU A 245 10.80 -15.33 -0.87
C GLU A 245 9.94 -14.76 -2.02
N GLY A 246 9.76 -13.44 -2.11
CA GLY A 246 9.06 -12.80 -3.21
C GLY A 246 9.73 -13.00 -4.57
N LEU A 247 11.06 -13.26 -4.58
CA LEU A 247 11.80 -13.53 -5.83
C LEU A 247 11.65 -14.97 -6.35
N LEU A 248 10.86 -15.80 -5.67
CA LEU A 248 10.63 -17.21 -5.99
C LEU A 248 9.15 -17.60 -5.83
N ASP A 249 8.26 -16.63 -5.72
CA ASP A 249 6.85 -16.89 -5.40
C ASP A 249 5.98 -17.13 -6.64
N GLY A 250 6.53 -16.89 -7.84
CA GLY A 250 5.85 -17.03 -9.12
C GLY A 250 4.93 -15.86 -9.45
N ILE A 251 4.98 -14.77 -8.70
CA ILE A 251 4.23 -13.54 -8.96
C ILE A 251 5.06 -12.64 -9.87
N LEU A 252 4.56 -12.43 -11.08
CA LEU A 252 5.21 -11.58 -12.07
C LEU A 252 4.68 -10.14 -11.94
N GLY A 253 5.56 -9.21 -11.60
CA GLY A 253 5.27 -7.79 -11.47
C GLY A 253 4.77 -7.17 -12.78
N THR A 254 3.92 -6.15 -12.66
CA THR A 254 3.50 -5.32 -13.80
C THR A 254 4.35 -4.06 -13.88
N GLU A 255 4.22 -3.28 -14.97
CA GLU A 255 4.90 -1.98 -15.12
C GLU A 255 4.60 -0.99 -13.98
N ASN A 256 3.43 -1.14 -13.33
CA ASN A 256 3.13 -0.40 -12.12
C ASN A 256 3.79 -1.06 -10.90
N TRP A 257 5.04 -0.69 -10.68
CA TRP A 257 5.84 -1.17 -9.55
C TRP A 257 5.29 -0.78 -8.17
N ARG A 258 4.40 0.22 -8.09
CA ARG A 258 3.75 0.65 -6.84
C ARG A 258 2.79 -0.39 -6.26
N LYS A 259 2.45 -1.44 -7.02
CA LYS A 259 1.66 -2.58 -6.54
C LYS A 259 2.42 -3.44 -5.52
N GLY A 260 3.73 -3.26 -5.40
CA GLY A 260 4.55 -3.93 -4.39
C GLY A 260 5.05 -5.31 -4.79
N ASP A 261 4.94 -5.70 -6.06
CA ASP A 261 5.45 -6.98 -6.58
C ASP A 261 6.92 -6.89 -7.06
N TRP A 262 7.64 -5.79 -6.78
CA TRP A 262 9.05 -5.59 -7.18
C TRP A 262 9.95 -5.32 -5.98
N GLN A 263 11.13 -5.94 -5.97
CA GLN A 263 12.15 -5.72 -4.96
C GLN A 263 13.23 -4.78 -5.47
N GLY A 264 13.48 -3.70 -4.73
CA GLY A 264 14.33 -2.59 -5.17
C GLY A 264 15.68 -2.52 -4.45
N TYR A 265 16.76 -2.30 -5.20
CA TYR A 265 18.13 -2.15 -4.69
C TYR A 265 18.76 -0.88 -5.25
N GLN A 266 19.43 -0.09 -4.41
CA GLN A 266 20.07 1.16 -4.82
C GLN A 266 21.53 1.20 -4.36
N SER A 267 22.39 1.85 -5.16
CA SER A 267 23.80 2.09 -4.86
C SER A 267 24.63 0.81 -4.62
N GLN A 268 24.14 -0.34 -5.07
CA GLN A 268 24.76 -1.65 -4.91
C GLN A 268 24.34 -2.60 -6.02
N ASP A 269 25.18 -3.60 -6.30
CA ASP A 269 24.80 -4.75 -7.11
C ASP A 269 23.78 -5.62 -6.36
N PHE A 270 22.95 -6.33 -7.11
CA PHE A 270 22.13 -7.41 -6.57
C PHE A 270 22.93 -8.72 -6.57
N GLU A 271 22.99 -9.41 -5.43
CA GLU A 271 23.51 -10.77 -5.31
C GLU A 271 22.57 -11.62 -4.45
N ALA A 272 22.22 -12.80 -4.96
CA ALA A 272 21.48 -13.80 -4.21
C ALA A 272 21.91 -15.23 -4.58
N VAL A 273 21.74 -16.15 -3.64
CA VAL A 273 21.93 -17.59 -3.85
C VAL A 273 20.62 -18.33 -3.57
N VAL A 274 20.12 -19.03 -4.57
CA VAL A 274 18.96 -19.93 -4.48
C VAL A 274 19.43 -21.35 -4.19
N ASP A 275 18.85 -21.99 -3.17
CA ASP A 275 19.01 -23.42 -2.85
C ASP A 275 17.81 -24.20 -3.42
N LEU A 276 18.10 -25.06 -4.40
CA LEU A 276 17.15 -25.95 -5.06
C LEU A 276 16.70 -27.13 -4.18
N LYS A 277 17.23 -27.22 -2.95
CA LYS A 277 17.03 -28.25 -1.91
C LYS A 277 17.69 -29.59 -2.20
N GLU A 278 17.84 -29.93 -3.46
CA GLU A 278 18.51 -31.13 -3.94
C GLU A 278 19.28 -30.83 -5.22
N VAL A 279 20.20 -31.72 -5.61
CA VAL A 279 20.94 -31.59 -6.87
C VAL A 279 19.99 -31.87 -8.03
N LYS A 280 19.79 -30.89 -8.91
CA LYS A 280 18.92 -30.95 -10.09
C LYS A 280 19.70 -30.63 -11.35
N SER A 281 19.17 -31.05 -12.50
CA SER A 281 19.65 -30.58 -13.79
C SER A 281 19.13 -29.16 -14.02
N VAL A 282 20.02 -28.21 -14.28
CA VAL A 282 19.70 -26.81 -14.60
C VAL A 282 20.01 -26.56 -16.05
N SER A 283 19.00 -26.17 -16.81
CA SER A 283 19.03 -25.90 -18.25
C SER A 283 18.82 -24.42 -18.56
N GLU A 284 18.10 -23.70 -17.71
CA GLU A 284 17.79 -22.28 -17.87
C GLU A 284 17.85 -21.59 -16.52
N ILE A 285 18.47 -20.41 -16.48
CA ILE A 285 18.39 -19.48 -15.37
C ILE A 285 17.98 -18.12 -15.93
N SER A 286 16.94 -17.53 -15.34
CA SER A 286 16.43 -16.22 -15.74
C SER A 286 16.14 -15.35 -14.53
N ALA A 287 16.43 -14.05 -14.64
CA ALA A 287 15.96 -13.04 -13.68
C ALA A 287 15.24 -11.92 -14.44
N ARG A 288 14.13 -11.43 -13.88
CA ARG A 288 13.24 -10.45 -14.53
C ARG A 288 13.37 -9.09 -13.87
N PHE A 289 13.53 -8.05 -14.69
CA PHE A 289 13.84 -6.69 -14.25
C PHE A 289 12.93 -5.66 -14.92
N LEU A 290 12.72 -4.52 -14.24
CA LEU A 290 11.96 -3.38 -14.75
C LEU A 290 12.89 -2.19 -15.05
N GLN A 291 12.58 -1.45 -16.10
CA GLN A 291 13.08 -0.09 -16.33
C GLN A 291 11.91 0.89 -16.36
N ASP A 292 12.04 1.94 -15.56
CA ASP A 292 11.21 3.14 -15.54
C ASP A 292 12.18 4.29 -15.25
N GLN A 293 12.71 4.88 -16.32
CA GLN A 293 13.80 5.85 -16.20
C GLN A 293 13.37 7.06 -15.35
N ARG A 294 12.12 7.53 -15.48
CA ARG A 294 11.61 8.69 -14.73
C ARG A 294 11.61 8.43 -13.22
N SER A 295 11.46 7.18 -12.82
CA SER A 295 11.53 6.74 -11.41
C SER A 295 12.94 6.31 -10.98
N TRP A 296 13.97 6.58 -11.79
CA TRP A 296 15.39 6.27 -11.54
C TRP A 296 15.66 4.76 -11.53
N ILE A 297 14.75 3.97 -12.09
CA ILE A 297 14.85 2.52 -12.18
C ILE A 297 15.43 2.19 -13.54
N LEU A 298 16.68 1.71 -13.55
CA LEU A 298 17.38 1.34 -14.78
C LEU A 298 17.72 -0.14 -14.77
N MET A 299 17.75 -0.75 -15.96
CA MET A 299 18.18 -2.14 -16.10
C MET A 299 19.60 -2.34 -15.51
N PRO A 300 19.88 -3.51 -14.91
CA PRO A 300 21.26 -3.87 -14.60
C PRO A 300 22.08 -3.85 -15.89
N THR A 301 23.34 -3.42 -15.84
CA THR A 301 24.21 -3.39 -17.03
C THR A 301 24.52 -4.79 -17.55
N LYS A 302 24.50 -5.77 -16.64
CA LYS A 302 24.86 -7.16 -16.89
C LYS A 302 24.30 -8.04 -15.79
N VAL A 303 23.92 -9.27 -16.11
CA VAL A 303 23.55 -10.29 -15.14
C VAL A 303 24.38 -11.55 -15.35
N ASP A 304 25.06 -11.98 -14.31
CA ASP A 304 25.92 -13.16 -14.28
C ASP A 304 25.31 -14.27 -13.43
N TYR A 305 25.40 -15.50 -13.94
CA TYR A 305 24.85 -16.69 -13.32
C TYR A 305 25.96 -17.70 -13.01
N TYR A 306 25.89 -18.29 -11.82
CA TYR A 306 26.79 -19.35 -11.39
C TYR A 306 26.02 -20.49 -10.74
N ILE A 307 26.59 -21.68 -10.77
CA ILE A 307 26.02 -22.88 -10.17
C ILE A 307 27.01 -23.55 -9.22
N SER A 308 26.51 -24.29 -8.23
CA SER A 308 27.33 -25.01 -7.25
C SER A 308 26.57 -26.22 -6.68
N ASP A 309 27.31 -27.25 -6.27
CA ASP A 309 26.77 -28.39 -5.52
C ASP A 309 26.89 -28.20 -3.99
N ASP A 310 27.84 -27.36 -3.54
CA ASP A 310 28.27 -27.25 -2.14
C ASP A 310 28.06 -25.86 -1.51
N ASN A 311 27.59 -24.88 -2.28
CA ASN A 311 27.42 -23.47 -1.88
C ASN A 311 28.73 -22.75 -1.51
N VAL A 312 29.86 -23.30 -1.93
CA VAL A 312 31.20 -22.73 -1.68
C VAL A 312 31.91 -22.51 -3.01
N ASN A 313 32.00 -23.55 -3.83
CA ASN A 313 32.66 -23.54 -5.12
C ASN A 313 31.62 -23.29 -6.22
N PHE A 314 31.65 -22.08 -6.78
CA PHE A 314 30.73 -21.67 -7.84
C PHE A 314 31.40 -21.74 -9.21
N MET A 315 30.76 -22.43 -10.15
CA MET A 315 31.14 -22.50 -11.55
C MET A 315 30.28 -21.55 -12.38
N PHE A 316 30.89 -20.88 -13.35
CA PHE A 316 30.17 -19.98 -14.25
C PHE A 316 29.16 -20.75 -15.10
N PHE A 317 27.91 -20.28 -15.10
CA PHE A 317 26.84 -20.82 -15.93
C PHE A 317 26.67 -20.02 -17.21
N GLY A 318 26.59 -18.70 -17.09
CA GLY A 318 26.41 -17.81 -18.23
C GLY A 318 26.19 -16.37 -17.83
N SER A 319 26.05 -15.52 -18.83
CA SER A 319 25.96 -14.07 -18.64
C SER A 319 25.11 -13.43 -19.72
N VAL A 320 24.39 -12.37 -19.36
CA VAL A 320 23.55 -11.58 -20.26
C VAL A 320 23.89 -10.11 -20.07
N ASN A 321 24.36 -9.46 -21.13
CA ASN A 321 24.58 -8.01 -21.14
C ASN A 321 23.28 -7.29 -21.48
N ASN A 322 23.04 -6.13 -20.87
CA ASN A 322 21.91 -5.29 -21.21
C ASN A 322 22.14 -4.59 -22.55
N THR A 323 21.12 -4.60 -23.41
CA THR A 323 21.10 -3.89 -24.69
C THR A 323 19.99 -2.84 -24.77
N LEU A 324 19.19 -2.67 -23.71
CA LEU A 324 18.10 -1.70 -23.67
C LEU A 324 18.66 -0.28 -23.51
N ASP A 325 18.14 0.66 -24.30
CA ASP A 325 18.48 2.07 -24.15
C ASP A 325 17.96 2.59 -22.80
N PRO A 326 18.84 3.11 -21.92
CA PRO A 326 18.39 3.65 -20.63
C PRO A 326 17.51 4.91 -20.79
N LYS A 327 17.49 5.55 -21.97
CA LYS A 327 16.64 6.71 -22.27
C LYS A 327 15.20 6.35 -22.62
N LEU A 328 14.89 5.07 -22.81
CA LEU A 328 13.55 4.64 -23.22
C LEU A 328 12.52 5.10 -22.18
N GLU A 329 11.56 5.90 -22.62
CA GLU A 329 10.52 6.47 -21.75
C GLU A 329 9.41 5.46 -21.40
N GLU A 330 9.23 4.44 -22.23
CA GLU A 330 8.26 3.38 -21.99
C GLU A 330 8.75 2.43 -20.89
N ASN A 331 7.87 2.15 -19.93
CA ASN A 331 8.14 1.19 -18.89
C ASN A 331 8.33 -0.18 -19.52
N THR A 332 9.52 -0.77 -19.32
CA THR A 332 9.90 -1.98 -20.03
C THR A 332 10.32 -3.05 -19.02
N ILE A 333 9.80 -4.26 -19.21
CA ILE A 333 10.18 -5.43 -18.41
C ILE A 333 10.94 -6.41 -19.27
N LEU A 334 12.13 -6.83 -18.83
CA LEU A 334 12.98 -7.77 -19.56
C LEU A 334 13.42 -8.93 -18.69
N ASN A 335 13.53 -10.09 -19.32
CA ASN A 335 14.17 -11.27 -18.77
C ASN A 335 15.62 -11.31 -19.21
N PHE A 336 16.54 -11.42 -18.26
CA PHE A 336 17.92 -11.75 -18.52
C PHE A 336 18.03 -13.25 -18.42
N THR A 337 18.00 -13.96 -19.55
CA THR A 337 17.94 -15.42 -19.58
C THR A 337 19.23 -16.01 -20.14
N SER A 338 19.79 -16.98 -19.41
CA SER A 338 20.92 -17.80 -19.87
C SER A 338 20.49 -19.26 -19.99
N ASN A 339 20.87 -19.91 -21.09
CA ASN A 339 20.49 -21.28 -21.42
C ASN A 339 21.73 -22.18 -21.57
N GLU A 340 21.60 -23.45 -21.18
CA GLU A 340 22.64 -24.47 -21.34
C GLU A 340 22.04 -25.75 -21.93
N ILE A 341 22.51 -26.14 -23.12
CA ILE A 341 21.88 -27.18 -23.96
C ILE A 341 22.00 -28.57 -23.32
N LYS A 342 23.12 -28.85 -22.65
CA LYS A 342 23.35 -30.18 -22.05
C LYS A 342 22.76 -30.34 -20.65
N GLY A 343 22.29 -29.24 -20.06
CA GLY A 343 21.99 -29.17 -18.63
C GLY A 343 23.23 -29.35 -17.77
N LYS A 344 23.37 -28.56 -16.70
CA LYS A 344 24.41 -28.75 -15.69
C LYS A 344 23.76 -29.13 -14.38
N LYS A 345 24.32 -30.11 -13.67
CA LYS A 345 23.83 -30.47 -12.35
C LYS A 345 24.27 -29.43 -11.33
N ALA A 346 23.35 -29.02 -10.47
CA ALA A 346 23.60 -28.06 -9.41
C ALA A 346 22.56 -28.20 -8.30
N ARG A 347 22.93 -27.83 -7.07
CA ARG A 347 21.97 -27.58 -5.98
C ARG A 347 21.76 -26.09 -5.72
N TYR A 348 22.79 -25.28 -5.95
CA TYR A 348 22.79 -23.86 -5.67
C TYR A 348 22.95 -23.06 -6.96
N VAL A 349 22.18 -21.98 -7.08
CA VAL A 349 22.27 -21.03 -8.18
C VAL A 349 22.55 -19.65 -7.61
N LYS A 350 23.63 -19.02 -8.04
CA LYS A 350 23.94 -17.63 -7.70
C LYS A 350 23.61 -16.72 -8.86
N VAL A 351 22.92 -15.62 -8.56
CA VAL A 351 22.58 -14.55 -9.49
C VAL A 351 23.28 -13.27 -9.04
N ILE A 352 23.98 -12.59 -9.95
CA ILE A 352 24.60 -11.29 -9.71
C ILE A 352 24.14 -10.32 -10.80
N ALA A 353 23.41 -9.26 -10.44
CA ALA A 353 23.03 -8.19 -11.37
C ALA A 353 23.81 -6.91 -11.07
N LYS A 354 24.53 -6.41 -12.08
CA LYS A 354 25.40 -5.24 -11.96
C LYS A 354 24.58 -3.96 -12.04
N ASN A 355 24.67 -3.13 -11.01
CA ASN A 355 23.94 -1.86 -10.95
C ASN A 355 24.39 -0.93 -12.08
N PHE A 356 23.45 -0.10 -12.55
CA PHE A 356 23.75 0.91 -13.56
C PHE A 356 24.74 1.98 -13.04
N GLY A 357 24.76 2.20 -11.73
CA GLY A 357 25.59 3.18 -11.05
C GLY A 357 24.90 4.53 -11.00
N LYS A 358 25.64 5.58 -11.34
CA LYS A 358 25.14 6.95 -11.35
C LYS A 358 24.27 7.22 -12.57
N LEU A 359 23.18 7.95 -12.35
CA LEU A 359 22.29 8.42 -13.41
C LEU A 359 23.09 9.35 -14.36
N PRO A 360 23.03 9.12 -15.68
CA PRO A 360 23.81 9.91 -16.65
C PRO A 360 23.37 11.37 -16.74
N GLU A 361 24.19 12.21 -17.37
CA GLU A 361 23.93 13.67 -17.52
C GLU A 361 22.61 14.02 -18.22
N TRP A 362 22.12 13.16 -19.13
CA TRP A 362 20.86 13.41 -19.82
C TRP A 362 19.62 13.22 -18.94
N HIS A 363 19.78 12.55 -17.79
CA HIS A 363 18.69 12.17 -16.92
C HIS A 363 18.35 13.33 -15.96
N GLN A 364 17.06 13.55 -15.66
CA GLN A 364 16.64 14.68 -14.80
C GLN A 364 17.23 14.60 -13.38
N GLY A 365 17.53 13.40 -12.90
CA GLY A 365 18.22 13.12 -11.64
C GLY A 365 19.73 12.85 -11.78
N ALA A 366 20.41 13.44 -12.79
CA ALA A 366 21.83 13.20 -13.06
C ALA A 366 22.71 13.25 -11.78
N GLY A 367 23.61 12.28 -11.63
CA GLY A 367 24.46 12.14 -10.44
C GLY A 367 23.80 11.43 -9.24
N GLY A 368 22.49 11.18 -9.28
CA GLY A 368 21.81 10.28 -8.35
C GLY A 368 22.16 8.81 -8.60
N ASP A 369 21.86 7.92 -7.65
CA ASP A 369 22.06 6.48 -7.79
C ASP A 369 20.84 5.80 -8.42
N ALA A 370 21.07 4.96 -9.42
CA ALA A 370 20.02 4.18 -10.06
C ALA A 370 19.57 2.99 -9.19
N PHE A 371 18.28 2.67 -9.29
CA PHE A 371 17.70 1.46 -8.72
C PHE A 371 17.80 0.28 -9.71
N ILE A 372 18.03 -0.92 -9.17
CA ILE A 372 17.65 -2.20 -9.79
C ILE A 372 16.31 -2.62 -9.20
N PHE A 373 15.34 -2.95 -10.04
CA PHE A 373 14.09 -3.61 -9.63
C PHE A 373 14.04 -5.02 -10.22
N ILE A 374 13.89 -6.03 -9.36
CA ILE A 374 13.78 -7.45 -9.70
C ILE A 374 12.51 -8.03 -9.05
N ASP A 375 11.75 -8.85 -9.77
CA ASP A 375 10.54 -9.49 -9.25
C ASP A 375 10.67 -11.01 -9.13
N GLU A 376 11.31 -11.70 -10.08
CA GLU A 376 11.35 -13.17 -10.07
C GLU A 376 12.69 -13.73 -10.60
N ILE A 377 13.15 -14.82 -9.96
CA ILE A 377 14.26 -15.67 -10.43
C ILE A 377 13.69 -17.04 -10.81
N THR A 378 13.74 -17.37 -12.09
CA THR A 378 13.28 -18.65 -12.63
C THR A 378 14.45 -19.58 -12.92
N ILE A 379 14.33 -20.84 -12.50
CA ILE A 379 15.33 -21.91 -12.71
C ILE A 379 14.60 -23.15 -13.22
N LYS A 380 15.00 -23.68 -14.39
CA LYS A 380 14.40 -24.87 -15.01
C LYS A 380 15.37 -26.02 -15.17
#